data_AF-A0A9E3V4F6-F1
#
_entry.id   AF-A0A9E3V4F6-F1
#
_cell.length_a   1.000
_cell.length_b   1.000
_cell.length_c   1.000
_cell.angle_alpha   90.00
_cell.angle_beta   90.00
_cell.angle_gamma   90.00
#
_symmetry.space_group_name_H-M   'P 1'
#
loop_
_entity.id
_entity.type
_entity.pdbx_description
1 polymer ?
#
loop_
_entity_poly.entity_id
_entity_poly.type
_entity_poly.pdbx_seq_one_letter_code
_entity_poly.pdbx_strand_id
1 'polypeptide(L)'
;MVMRTDRRDFLRTAAVGGALWGLGDLSFLAHLRPVSAQEARLEPRAVRLQPEIEPLVRLLEETPRERLLEEVAARIHRGTSYREVLAALLLAGVRNVQPRPSVGFKFHAVLVVNSAHLASLNSPDSDRWLPIFWALDYFKSSQAQDEREGNWTMGPVDESAVPPARKAREAFCRAMDAWDEPAADAAIAALARSAGANAIYELFFRYGARDFRSIGHKAIYVANSYRTLQCIGWQHAEPVLRSLAYALLMHEDGNPAERDAPADRPGRRNQERAARIKEGWQGGEPSESAAADLLATLRQGSADDACEQVVELLNRGIAPQSLWDALFDGAGELLVRQPGIVSLHAATSTNALHFAYQASSDDQTRRFLLLQNAAFLPLFREAMAGR
;
A
#
# COMPACT_ATOMS: atom_id res chain seq x y z
N MET A 1 -39.20 -37.49 -21.74
CA MET A 1 -39.97 -36.23 -21.77
C MET A 1 -39.37 -35.31 -20.71
N VAL A 2 -38.62 -34.29 -21.11
CA VAL A 2 -37.93 -33.37 -20.18
C VAL A 2 -38.96 -32.36 -19.66
N MET A 3 -39.29 -32.41 -18.36
CA MET A 3 -40.11 -31.36 -17.74
C MET A 3 -39.29 -30.08 -17.62
N ARG A 4 -39.69 -29.05 -18.37
CA ARG A 4 -39.26 -27.67 -18.11
C ARG A 4 -40.07 -27.14 -16.92
N THR A 5 -39.41 -26.91 -15.80
CA THR A 5 -39.99 -26.20 -14.66
C THR A 5 -40.03 -24.70 -14.98
N ASP A 6 -41.24 -24.13 -15.10
CA ASP A 6 -41.45 -22.69 -15.25
C ASP A 6 -41.43 -22.01 -13.87
N ARG A 7 -40.82 -20.81 -13.79
CA ARG A 7 -40.75 -19.97 -12.58
C ARG A 7 -42.14 -19.65 -12.03
N ARG A 8 -43.17 -19.61 -12.89
CA ARG A 8 -44.56 -19.40 -12.47
C ARG A 8 -45.18 -20.59 -11.76
N ASP A 9 -44.81 -21.81 -12.13
CA ASP A 9 -45.30 -23.02 -11.46
C ASP A 9 -44.71 -23.15 -10.05
N PHE A 10 -43.41 -22.87 -9.89
CA PHE A 10 -42.76 -22.88 -8.57
C PHE A 10 -43.42 -21.91 -7.58
N LEU A 11 -43.75 -20.69 -8.02
CA LEU A 11 -44.39 -19.68 -7.17
C LEU A 11 -45.86 -20.02 -6.85
N ARG A 12 -46.58 -20.67 -7.78
CA ARG A 12 -47.95 -21.15 -7.51
C ARG A 12 -47.97 -22.30 -6.51
N THR A 13 -47.02 -23.23 -6.61
CA THR A 13 -46.92 -24.35 -5.66
C THR A 13 -46.56 -23.85 -4.26
N ALA A 14 -45.70 -22.83 -4.15
CA ALA A 14 -45.35 -22.22 -2.86
C ALA A 14 -46.50 -21.41 -2.23
N ALA A 15 -47.35 -20.76 -3.03
CA ALA A 15 -48.46 -19.94 -2.52
C ALA A 15 -49.73 -20.73 -2.16
N VAL A 16 -49.92 -21.93 -2.72
CA VAL A 16 -51.13 -22.75 -2.51
C VAL A 16 -50.84 -24.03 -1.70
N GLY A 17 -49.57 -24.44 -1.57
CA GLY A 17 -49.14 -25.67 -0.90
C GLY A 17 -48.48 -25.46 0.46
N GLY A 18 -49.01 -24.58 1.32
CA GLY A 18 -48.53 -24.43 2.71
C GLY A 18 -48.79 -25.64 3.62
N ALA A 19 -49.56 -26.62 3.16
CA ALA A 19 -49.70 -27.90 3.83
C ALA A 19 -49.82 -28.97 2.76
N LEU A 20 -49.04 -30.05 2.89
CA LEU A 20 -49.12 -31.28 2.11
C LEU A 20 -48.27 -31.31 0.81
N TRP A 21 -46.94 -31.42 0.97
CA TRP A 21 -46.15 -32.64 0.64
C TRP A 21 -44.65 -32.32 0.55
N GLY A 22 -43.87 -32.89 1.48
CA GLY A 22 -42.47 -33.26 1.30
C GLY A 22 -41.41 -32.14 1.28
N LEU A 23 -40.76 -31.92 2.44
CA LEU A 23 -39.31 -31.77 2.68
C LEU A 23 -39.05 -30.89 3.91
N GLY A 24 -38.77 -31.51 5.06
CA GLY A 24 -38.15 -30.86 6.22
C GLY A 24 -39.01 -29.83 6.96
N ASP A 25 -39.01 -29.90 8.28
CA ASP A 25 -39.65 -28.90 9.12
C ASP A 25 -39.02 -27.51 8.89
N LEU A 26 -39.72 -26.63 8.18
CA LEU A 26 -39.30 -25.23 7.96
C LEU A 26 -39.52 -24.37 9.23
N SER A 27 -39.94 -24.95 10.37
CA SER A 27 -40.05 -24.26 11.65
C SER A 27 -38.73 -23.63 12.10
N PHE A 28 -37.58 -24.14 11.65
CA PHE A 28 -36.28 -23.51 11.94
C PHE A 28 -36.19 -22.09 11.36
N LEU A 29 -36.87 -21.81 10.24
CA LEU A 29 -36.92 -20.46 9.65
C LEU A 29 -37.65 -19.47 10.56
N ALA A 30 -38.60 -19.94 11.38
CA ALA A 30 -39.28 -19.11 12.38
C ALA A 30 -38.38 -18.78 13.60
N HIS A 31 -37.27 -19.51 13.77
CA HIS A 31 -36.26 -19.24 14.80
C HIS A 31 -35.08 -18.41 14.27
N LEU A 32 -35.01 -18.18 12.95
CA LEU A 32 -34.07 -17.23 12.37
C LEU A 32 -34.56 -15.81 12.67
N ARG A 33 -33.66 -14.92 13.09
CA ARG A 33 -34.00 -13.50 13.22
C ARG A 33 -34.52 -12.99 11.86
N PRO A 34 -35.64 -12.26 11.82
CA PRO A 34 -36.15 -11.68 10.58
C PRO A 34 -35.08 -10.79 9.96
N VAL A 35 -34.63 -11.12 8.74
CA VAL A 35 -33.73 -10.23 7.99
C VAL A 35 -34.57 -9.07 7.49
N SER A 36 -34.38 -7.90 8.07
CA SER A 36 -35.06 -6.71 7.58
C SER A 36 -34.52 -6.33 6.19
N ALA A 37 -35.36 -5.70 5.36
CA ALA A 37 -34.89 -5.12 4.09
C ALA A 37 -33.79 -4.07 4.29
N GLN A 38 -33.59 -3.58 5.53
CA GLN A 38 -32.54 -2.68 5.94
C GLN A 38 -31.22 -3.42 6.26
N GLU A 39 -31.28 -4.60 6.90
CA GLU A 39 -30.11 -5.51 7.06
C GLU A 39 -29.60 -6.07 5.73
N ALA A 40 -30.49 -6.25 4.75
CA ALA A 40 -30.13 -6.68 3.40
C ALA A 40 -29.59 -5.54 2.51
N ARG A 41 -29.70 -4.28 2.94
CA ARG A 41 -29.17 -3.12 2.22
C ARG A 41 -27.72 -2.89 2.61
N LEU A 42 -26.81 -3.36 1.76
CA LEU A 42 -25.43 -2.90 1.76
C LEU A 42 -25.43 -1.38 1.45
N GLU A 43 -24.81 -0.57 2.31
CA GLU A 43 -24.47 0.83 2.04
C GLU A 43 -23.84 0.93 0.63
N PRO A 44 -24.51 1.55 -0.36
CA PRO A 44 -24.03 1.57 -1.75
C PRO A 44 -22.73 2.37 -1.96
N ARG A 45 -22.24 3.03 -0.90
CA ARG A 45 -21.22 4.07 -0.96
C ARG A 45 -19.79 3.57 -0.74
N ALA A 46 -19.59 2.37 -0.21
CA ALA A 46 -18.25 1.82 0.05
C ALA A 46 -17.83 0.77 -0.98
N VAL A 47 -16.52 0.60 -1.15
CA VAL A 47 -15.92 -0.47 -1.96
C VAL A 47 -16.34 -1.83 -1.41
N ARG A 48 -16.74 -2.72 -2.32
CA ARG A 48 -17.12 -4.10 -1.97
C ARG A 48 -15.88 -4.96 -1.86
N LEU A 49 -15.75 -5.70 -0.77
CA LEU A 49 -14.72 -6.71 -0.59
C LEU A 49 -15.28 -8.09 -0.95
N GLN A 50 -14.41 -9.09 -0.91
CA GLN A 50 -14.82 -10.48 -1.16
C GLN A 50 -15.75 -10.98 -0.05
N PRO A 51 -16.81 -11.73 -0.39
CA PRO A 51 -17.81 -12.19 0.58
C PRO A 51 -17.22 -12.95 1.77
N GLU A 52 -16.11 -13.65 1.57
CA GLU A 52 -15.48 -14.50 2.58
C GLU A 52 -14.77 -13.68 3.67
N ILE A 53 -14.16 -12.54 3.31
CA ILE A 53 -13.40 -11.70 4.25
C ILE A 53 -14.24 -10.53 4.82
N GLU A 54 -15.26 -10.08 4.08
CA GLU A 54 -16.12 -8.95 4.44
C GLU A 54 -16.68 -9.02 5.88
N PRO A 55 -17.16 -10.18 6.40
CA PRO A 55 -17.65 -10.26 7.78
C PRO A 55 -16.59 -9.97 8.84
N LEU A 56 -15.33 -10.36 8.58
CA LEU A 56 -14.23 -10.09 9.52
C LEU A 56 -13.82 -8.62 9.44
N VAL A 57 -13.78 -8.03 8.25
CA VAL A 57 -13.47 -6.60 8.08
C VAL A 57 -14.51 -5.74 8.78
N ARG A 58 -15.81 -6.04 8.59
CA ARG A 58 -16.90 -5.36 9.30
C ARG A 58 -16.81 -5.50 10.81
N LEU A 59 -16.41 -6.67 11.31
CA LEU A 59 -16.16 -6.83 12.75
C LEU A 59 -15.11 -5.82 13.24
N LEU A 60 -14.02 -5.59 12.49
CA LEU A 60 -13.01 -4.60 12.89
C LEU A 60 -13.58 -3.17 12.87
N GLU A 61 -14.37 -2.85 11.85
CA GLU A 61 -14.94 -1.51 11.63
C GLU A 61 -16.00 -1.15 12.67
N GLU A 62 -16.94 -2.06 12.92
CA GLU A 62 -18.15 -1.82 13.71
C GLU A 62 -17.92 -2.06 15.21
N THR A 63 -16.94 -2.90 15.59
CA THR A 63 -16.67 -3.17 17.00
C THR A 63 -16.05 -1.94 17.66
N PRO A 64 -16.59 -1.45 18.79
CA PRO A 64 -15.97 -0.39 19.57
C PRO A 64 -14.55 -0.74 20.02
N ARG A 65 -13.66 0.26 20.08
CA ARG A 65 -12.22 0.04 20.33
C ARG A 65 -11.97 -0.76 21.61
N GLU A 66 -12.72 -0.47 22.67
CA GLU A 66 -12.61 -1.09 23.99
C GLU A 66 -13.05 -2.55 24.06
N ARG A 67 -13.64 -3.10 22.98
CA ARG A 67 -14.02 -4.51 22.87
C ARG A 67 -13.34 -5.24 21.72
N LEU A 68 -12.60 -4.51 20.88
CA LEU A 68 -12.09 -5.06 19.62
C LEU A 68 -11.17 -6.25 19.85
N LEU A 69 -10.25 -6.12 20.81
CA LEU A 69 -9.22 -7.13 21.04
C LEU A 69 -9.85 -8.43 21.54
N GLU A 70 -10.84 -8.36 22.43
CA GLU A 70 -11.59 -9.50 22.93
C GLU A 70 -12.38 -10.19 21.82
N GLU A 71 -13.06 -9.43 20.97
CA GLU A 71 -13.86 -9.97 19.86
C GLU A 71 -12.98 -10.65 18.81
N VAL A 72 -11.84 -10.05 18.46
CA VAL A 72 -10.87 -10.65 17.54
C VAL A 72 -10.22 -11.88 18.17
N ALA A 73 -9.85 -11.84 19.45
CA ALA A 73 -9.35 -13.02 20.16
C ALA A 73 -10.38 -14.16 20.12
N ALA A 74 -11.66 -13.88 20.37
CA ALA A 74 -12.71 -14.89 20.31
C ALA A 74 -12.87 -15.49 18.89
N ARG A 75 -12.67 -14.71 17.83
CA ARG A 75 -12.65 -15.20 16.44
C ARG A 75 -11.46 -16.13 16.18
N ILE A 76 -10.27 -15.75 16.64
CA ILE A 76 -9.07 -16.58 16.52
C ILE A 76 -9.25 -17.93 17.22
N HIS A 77 -9.80 -17.94 18.44
CA HIS A 77 -10.09 -19.19 19.17
C HIS A 77 -11.11 -20.08 18.45
N ARG A 78 -11.99 -19.49 17.62
CA ARG A 78 -12.95 -20.21 16.76
C ARG A 78 -12.39 -20.60 15.38
N GLY A 79 -11.10 -20.38 15.15
CA GLY A 79 -10.40 -20.86 13.96
C GLY A 79 -10.10 -19.79 12.91
N THR A 80 -10.35 -18.50 13.15
CA THR A 80 -9.87 -17.44 12.26
C THR A 80 -8.34 -17.44 12.24
N SER A 81 -7.77 -17.60 11.05
CA SER A 81 -6.34 -17.71 10.84
C SER A 81 -5.64 -16.36 10.96
N TYR A 82 -4.33 -16.41 11.24
CA TYR A 82 -3.44 -15.26 11.22
C TYR A 82 -3.54 -14.44 9.91
N ARG A 83 -3.58 -15.14 8.77
CA ARG A 83 -3.66 -14.50 7.45
C ARG A 83 -4.99 -13.78 7.24
N GLU A 84 -6.10 -14.34 7.72
CA GLU A 84 -7.41 -13.69 7.65
C GLU A 84 -7.46 -12.43 8.52
N VAL A 85 -6.90 -12.45 9.75
CA VAL A 85 -6.82 -11.25 10.59
C VAL A 85 -5.97 -10.17 9.93
N LEU A 86 -4.81 -10.54 9.36
CA LEU A 86 -3.93 -9.60 8.66
C LEU A 86 -4.60 -9.01 7.41
N ALA A 87 -5.30 -9.84 6.64
CA ALA A 87 -6.06 -9.41 5.47
C ALA A 87 -7.17 -8.44 5.88
N ALA A 88 -7.95 -8.78 6.91
CA ALA A 88 -9.04 -7.94 7.36
C ALA A 88 -8.56 -6.60 7.90
N LEU A 89 -7.45 -6.59 8.66
CA LEU A 89 -6.83 -5.36 9.15
C LEU A 89 -6.40 -4.44 8.01
N LEU A 90 -5.70 -4.97 7.00
CA LEU A 90 -5.30 -4.17 5.84
C LEU A 90 -6.54 -3.63 5.11
N LEU A 91 -7.52 -4.50 4.84
CA LEU A 91 -8.72 -4.14 4.09
C LEU A 91 -9.61 -3.12 4.82
N ALA A 92 -9.72 -3.22 6.15
CA ALA A 92 -10.41 -2.23 6.97
C ALA A 92 -9.69 -0.87 6.91
N GLY A 93 -8.36 -0.87 6.98
CA GLY A 93 -7.54 0.33 6.85
C GLY A 93 -7.70 1.00 5.49
N VAL A 94 -7.52 0.28 4.39
CA VAL A 94 -7.61 0.86 3.03
C VAL A 94 -9.01 1.36 2.68
N ARG A 95 -10.06 0.76 3.29
CA ARG A 95 -11.45 1.16 3.07
C ARG A 95 -11.84 2.42 3.84
N ASN A 96 -11.31 2.65 5.04
CA ASN A 96 -11.84 3.68 5.96
C ASN A 96 -10.81 4.69 6.46
N VAL A 97 -9.55 4.62 6.02
CA VAL A 97 -8.54 5.59 6.44
C VAL A 97 -7.98 6.29 5.22
N GLN A 98 -8.24 7.60 5.13
CA GLN A 98 -7.79 8.39 3.99
C GLN A 98 -6.28 8.65 4.05
N PRO A 99 -5.51 8.48 2.96
CA PRO A 99 -4.11 8.90 2.86
C PRO A 99 -3.97 10.42 2.62
N ARG A 100 -4.76 11.23 3.34
CA ARG A 100 -4.85 12.69 3.27
C ARG A 100 -5.03 13.25 4.69
N PRO A 101 -4.57 14.48 4.99
CA PRO A 101 -3.89 15.42 4.08
C PRO A 101 -2.45 15.02 3.76
N SER A 102 -1.88 14.00 4.42
CA SER A 102 -0.59 13.43 4.06
C SER A 102 -0.62 11.90 4.08
N VAL A 103 0.28 11.28 3.32
CA VAL A 103 0.49 9.82 3.38
C VAL A 103 1.31 9.57 4.64
N GLY A 104 0.65 9.39 5.78
CA GLY A 104 1.28 9.31 7.10
C GLY A 104 0.24 9.52 8.20
N PHE A 105 0.67 9.80 9.42
CA PHE A 105 -0.22 10.01 10.58
C PHE A 105 -1.25 8.87 10.71
N LYS A 106 -2.56 9.14 10.60
CA LYS A 106 -3.62 8.12 10.65
C LYS A 106 -3.43 7.01 9.62
N PHE A 107 -2.86 7.31 8.46
CA PHE A 107 -2.63 6.31 7.41
C PHE A 107 -1.57 5.26 7.79
N HIS A 108 -0.83 5.44 8.90
CA HIS A 108 0.00 4.37 9.45
C HIS A 108 -0.77 3.10 9.76
N ALA A 109 -2.09 3.18 10.02
CA ALA A 109 -2.94 2.00 10.18
C ALA A 109 -2.87 1.04 8.97
N VAL A 110 -2.57 1.56 7.77
CA VAL A 110 -2.35 0.77 6.56
C VAL A 110 -0.87 0.45 6.37
N LEU A 111 0.00 1.45 6.50
CA LEU A 111 1.43 1.31 6.21
C LEU A 111 2.16 0.33 7.13
N VAL A 112 1.71 0.23 8.39
CA VAL A 112 2.36 -0.57 9.42
C VAL A 112 2.01 -2.05 9.34
N VAL A 113 1.01 -2.47 8.57
CA VAL A 113 0.52 -3.86 8.56
C VAL A 113 1.64 -4.86 8.26
N ASN A 114 2.47 -4.59 7.25
CA ASN A 114 3.64 -5.42 6.96
C ASN A 114 4.68 -5.38 8.10
N SER A 115 4.92 -4.21 8.69
CA SER A 115 5.87 -4.06 9.80
C SER A 115 5.41 -4.82 11.05
N ALA A 116 4.11 -4.79 11.37
CA ALA A 116 3.51 -5.57 12.43
C ALA A 116 3.60 -7.07 12.14
N HIS A 117 3.42 -7.48 10.88
CA HIS A 117 3.65 -8.86 10.46
C HIS A 117 5.10 -9.30 10.65
N LEU A 118 6.08 -8.47 10.25
CA LEU A 118 7.49 -8.79 10.46
C LEU A 118 7.85 -8.83 11.95
N ALA A 119 7.36 -7.89 12.75
CA ALA A 119 7.55 -7.91 14.20
C ALA A 119 6.98 -9.19 14.80
N SER A 120 5.77 -9.59 14.38
CA SER A 120 5.13 -10.85 14.79
C SER A 120 6.00 -12.07 14.46
N LEU A 121 6.54 -12.17 13.25
CA LEU A 121 7.38 -13.30 12.85
C LEU A 121 8.73 -13.35 13.60
N ASN A 122 9.25 -12.19 14.00
CA ASN A 122 10.51 -12.07 14.75
C ASN A 122 10.31 -12.13 16.28
N SER A 123 9.06 -12.19 16.76
CA SER A 123 8.74 -12.40 18.18
C SER A 123 8.77 -13.89 18.56
N PRO A 124 9.00 -14.21 19.85
CA PRO A 124 8.73 -15.54 20.38
C PRO A 124 7.31 -16.01 20.06
N ASP A 125 7.12 -17.33 19.93
CA ASP A 125 5.83 -17.95 19.58
C ASP A 125 4.66 -17.47 20.47
N SER A 126 4.90 -17.26 21.76
CA SER A 126 3.92 -16.76 22.73
C SER A 126 3.45 -15.33 22.46
N ASP A 127 4.29 -14.53 21.77
CA ASP A 127 4.15 -13.08 21.67
C ASP A 127 3.74 -12.65 20.25
N ARG A 128 3.67 -13.59 19.29
CA ARG A 128 3.41 -13.30 17.88
C ARG A 128 2.13 -12.51 17.62
N TRP A 129 1.12 -12.63 18.48
CA TRP A 129 -0.11 -11.87 18.35
C TRP A 129 0.00 -10.42 18.85
N LEU A 130 0.97 -10.09 19.71
CA LEU A 130 1.09 -8.77 20.32
C LEU A 130 1.24 -7.65 19.26
N PRO A 131 2.13 -7.75 18.24
CA PRO A 131 2.24 -6.71 17.23
C PRO A 131 0.97 -6.54 16.40
N ILE A 132 0.21 -7.61 16.18
CA ILE A 132 -1.04 -7.59 15.41
C ILE A 132 -2.17 -6.95 16.23
N PHE A 133 -2.25 -7.27 17.52
CA PHE A 133 -3.22 -6.67 18.44
C PHE A 133 -2.95 -5.18 18.66
N TRP A 134 -1.67 -4.78 18.72
CA TRP A 134 -1.29 -3.38 18.70
C TRP A 134 -1.77 -2.68 17.42
N ALA A 135 -1.60 -3.31 16.25
CA ALA A 135 -2.03 -2.72 14.98
C ALA A 135 -3.56 -2.62 14.85
N LEU A 136 -4.31 -3.58 15.41
CA LEU A 136 -5.77 -3.53 15.52
C LEU A 136 -6.25 -2.35 16.36
N ASP A 137 -5.65 -2.14 17.53
CA ASP A 137 -5.96 -0.99 18.40
C ASP A 137 -5.60 0.34 17.71
N TYR A 138 -4.45 0.40 17.05
CA TYR A 138 -4.01 1.57 16.31
C TYR A 138 -4.93 1.90 15.12
N PHE A 139 -5.46 0.88 14.43
CA PHE A 139 -6.47 1.07 13.40
C PHE A 139 -7.70 1.79 13.95
N LYS A 140 -8.22 1.41 15.12
CA LYS A 140 -9.37 2.11 15.73
C LYS A 140 -9.08 3.55 16.10
N SER A 141 -7.87 3.84 16.57
CA SER A 141 -7.43 5.23 16.80
C SER A 141 -7.44 6.05 15.50
N SER A 142 -6.97 5.44 14.41
CA SER A 142 -6.89 6.08 13.10
C SER A 142 -8.26 6.24 12.44
N GLN A 143 -9.16 5.26 12.59
CA GLN A 143 -10.54 5.34 12.14
C GLN A 143 -11.29 6.47 12.87
N ALA A 144 -11.16 6.56 14.20
CA ALA A 144 -11.78 7.64 14.96
C ALA A 144 -11.22 9.02 14.59
N GLN A 145 -9.94 9.12 14.21
CA GLN A 145 -9.38 10.35 13.66
C GLN A 145 -9.99 10.68 12.30
N ASP A 146 -10.14 9.70 11.42
CA ASP A 146 -10.74 9.87 10.09
C ASP A 146 -12.20 10.35 10.19
N GLU A 147 -12.99 9.76 11.10
CA GLU A 147 -14.36 10.18 11.41
C GLU A 147 -14.45 11.67 11.78
N ARG A 148 -13.48 12.18 12.55
CA ARG A 148 -13.40 13.60 12.92
C ARG A 148 -13.00 14.51 11.77
N GLU A 149 -12.33 13.97 10.75
CA GLU A 149 -11.77 14.70 9.62
C GLU A 149 -12.61 14.60 8.35
N GLY A 150 -13.83 14.06 8.44
CA GLY A 150 -14.77 13.96 7.33
C GLY A 150 -15.30 12.56 7.05
N ASN A 151 -14.83 11.55 7.79
CA ASN A 151 -15.27 10.16 7.73
C ASN A 151 -15.22 9.60 6.30
N TRP A 152 -14.02 9.65 5.72
CA TRP A 152 -13.81 9.21 4.36
C TRP A 152 -13.94 7.68 4.27
N THR A 153 -14.57 7.23 3.18
CA THR A 153 -14.58 5.82 2.82
C THR A 153 -14.29 5.67 1.33
N MET A 154 -13.55 4.63 0.96
CA MET A 154 -13.27 4.34 -0.44
C MET A 154 -14.58 3.97 -1.15
N GLY A 155 -14.94 4.72 -2.19
CA GLY A 155 -16.10 4.44 -3.02
C GLY A 155 -15.97 3.19 -3.90
N PRO A 156 -17.08 2.70 -4.48
CA PRO A 156 -17.03 1.71 -5.55
C PRO A 156 -16.24 2.25 -6.76
N VAL A 157 -15.73 1.36 -7.60
CA VAL A 157 -15.12 1.74 -8.88
C VAL A 157 -16.19 2.33 -9.78
N ASP A 158 -15.88 3.42 -10.48
CA ASP A 158 -16.69 3.89 -11.60
C ASP A 158 -16.48 2.96 -12.80
N GLU A 159 -17.33 1.93 -12.90
CA GLU A 159 -17.24 0.91 -13.97
C GLU A 159 -17.37 1.50 -15.38
N SER A 160 -17.96 2.69 -15.54
CA SER A 160 -18.06 3.35 -16.85
C SER A 160 -16.74 3.97 -17.32
N ALA A 161 -15.85 4.30 -16.38
CA ALA A 161 -14.53 4.87 -16.64
C ALA A 161 -13.43 3.82 -16.78
N VAL A 162 -13.69 2.55 -16.41
CA VAL A 162 -12.70 1.46 -16.47
C VAL A 162 -12.25 1.23 -17.92
N PRO A 163 -10.96 1.44 -18.25
CA PRO A 163 -10.48 1.24 -19.62
C PRO A 163 -10.44 -0.24 -19.99
N PRO A 164 -10.52 -0.58 -21.29
CA PRO A 164 -10.26 -1.96 -21.75
C PRO A 164 -8.86 -2.43 -21.32
N ALA A 165 -8.73 -3.70 -20.92
CA ALA A 165 -7.48 -4.27 -20.38
C ALA A 165 -6.22 -3.91 -21.20
N ARG A 166 -6.29 -3.99 -22.53
CA ARG A 166 -5.17 -3.64 -23.45
C ARG A 166 -4.69 -2.18 -23.37
N LYS A 167 -5.53 -1.27 -22.85
CA LYS A 167 -5.24 0.16 -22.68
C LYS A 167 -4.97 0.54 -21.22
N ALA A 168 -5.17 -0.39 -20.27
CA ALA A 168 -5.15 -0.09 -18.84
C ALA A 168 -3.80 0.45 -18.37
N ARG A 169 -2.68 -0.14 -18.82
CA ARG A 169 -1.32 0.32 -18.48
C ARG A 169 -1.06 1.75 -18.95
N GLU A 170 -1.38 2.04 -20.21
CA GLU A 170 -1.16 3.35 -20.81
C GLU A 170 -2.05 4.42 -20.16
N ALA A 171 -3.31 4.07 -19.88
CA ALA A 171 -4.24 4.95 -19.17
C ALA A 171 -3.77 5.24 -17.75
N PHE A 172 -3.28 4.23 -17.02
CA PHE A 172 -2.73 4.40 -15.68
C PHE A 172 -1.51 5.33 -15.68
N CYS A 173 -0.53 5.11 -16.56
CA CYS A 173 0.64 5.99 -16.64
C CYS A 173 0.23 7.44 -16.92
N ARG A 174 -0.64 7.67 -17.91
CA ARG A 174 -1.13 9.03 -18.21
C ARG A 174 -1.80 9.69 -17.01
N ALA A 175 -2.67 8.95 -16.32
CA ALA A 175 -3.37 9.49 -15.15
C ALA A 175 -2.40 9.81 -14.00
N MET A 176 -1.44 8.91 -13.74
CA MET A 176 -0.42 9.12 -12.71
C MET A 176 0.50 10.31 -13.03
N ASP A 177 0.88 10.48 -14.30
CA ASP A 177 1.70 11.60 -14.77
C ASP A 177 0.95 12.95 -14.72
N ALA A 178 -0.35 12.93 -15.04
CA ALA A 178 -1.24 14.09 -14.97
C ALA A 178 -1.77 14.40 -13.56
N TRP A 179 -1.48 13.55 -12.58
CA TRP A 179 -2.04 13.59 -11.22
C TRP A 179 -3.57 13.54 -11.18
N ASP A 180 -4.18 12.80 -12.11
CA ASP A 180 -5.62 12.60 -12.25
C ASP A 180 -6.10 11.43 -11.38
N GLU A 181 -6.65 11.74 -10.19
CA GLU A 181 -7.08 10.74 -9.21
C GLU A 181 -8.22 9.83 -9.74
N PRO A 182 -9.34 10.35 -10.29
CA PRO A 182 -10.40 9.50 -10.83
C PRO A 182 -9.93 8.59 -11.96
N ALA A 183 -9.13 9.11 -12.90
CA ALA A 183 -8.64 8.30 -14.02
C ALA A 183 -7.64 7.22 -13.54
N ALA A 184 -6.81 7.54 -12.55
CA ALA A 184 -5.88 6.57 -11.98
C ALA A 184 -6.63 5.44 -11.25
N ASP A 185 -7.69 5.76 -10.51
CA ASP A 185 -8.54 4.79 -9.81
C ASP A 185 -9.21 3.80 -10.77
N ALA A 186 -9.80 4.30 -11.86
CA ALA A 186 -10.41 3.46 -12.88
C ALA A 186 -9.38 2.59 -13.62
N ALA A 187 -8.22 3.16 -13.96
CA ALA A 187 -7.18 2.44 -14.68
C ALA A 187 -6.48 1.38 -13.81
N ILE A 188 -6.27 1.63 -12.51
CA ILE A 188 -5.69 0.63 -11.62
C ILE A 188 -6.67 -0.51 -11.32
N ALA A 189 -7.98 -0.25 -11.26
CA ALA A 189 -8.98 -1.30 -11.19
C ALA A 189 -8.90 -2.24 -12.42
N ALA A 190 -8.78 -1.68 -13.63
CA ALA A 190 -8.58 -2.49 -14.85
C ALA A 190 -7.28 -3.31 -14.80
N LEU A 191 -6.19 -2.73 -14.31
CA LEU A 191 -4.91 -3.43 -14.15
C LEU A 191 -5.01 -4.57 -13.13
N ALA A 192 -5.59 -4.32 -11.95
CA ALA A 192 -5.76 -5.32 -10.90
C ALA A 192 -6.52 -6.57 -11.38
N ARG A 193 -7.46 -6.39 -12.32
CA ARG A 193 -8.29 -7.46 -12.91
C ARG A 193 -7.63 -8.21 -14.06
N SER A 194 -6.60 -7.64 -14.70
CA SER A 194 -6.09 -8.14 -15.99
C SER A 194 -4.59 -8.40 -16.06
N ALA A 195 -3.79 -7.78 -15.17
CA ALA A 195 -2.34 -7.83 -15.20
C ALA A 195 -1.76 -8.63 -14.02
N GLY A 196 -0.56 -9.19 -14.24
CA GLY A 196 0.17 -9.89 -13.19
C GLY A 196 0.79 -8.92 -12.18
N ALA A 197 1.01 -9.39 -10.94
CA ALA A 197 1.54 -8.60 -9.84
C ALA A 197 2.83 -7.84 -10.19
N ASN A 198 3.80 -8.51 -10.81
CA ASN A 198 5.07 -7.88 -11.19
C ASN A 198 4.86 -6.73 -12.18
N ALA A 199 4.04 -6.92 -13.23
CA ALA A 199 3.78 -5.88 -14.23
C ALA A 199 3.12 -4.64 -13.63
N ILE A 200 2.26 -4.81 -12.63
CA ILE A 200 1.63 -3.72 -11.89
C ILE A 200 2.66 -3.02 -11.01
N TYR A 201 3.46 -3.78 -10.26
CA TYR A 201 4.40 -3.20 -9.32
C TYR A 201 5.62 -2.54 -9.95
N GLU A 202 6.03 -2.91 -11.17
CA GLU A 202 7.02 -2.11 -11.93
C GLU A 202 6.56 -0.65 -12.08
N LEU A 203 5.27 -0.42 -12.31
CA LEU A 203 4.71 0.95 -12.37
C LEU A 203 4.79 1.62 -11.00
N PHE A 204 4.38 0.91 -9.94
CA PHE A 204 4.36 1.46 -8.59
C PHE A 204 5.76 1.72 -8.02
N PHE A 205 6.77 0.92 -8.34
CA PHE A 205 8.14 1.18 -7.91
C PHE A 205 8.64 2.53 -8.43
N ARG A 206 8.39 2.82 -9.72
CA ARG A 206 8.69 4.12 -10.31
C ARG A 206 7.87 5.25 -9.67
N TYR A 207 6.54 5.11 -9.62
CA TYR A 207 5.67 6.19 -9.13
C TYR A 207 5.79 6.43 -7.63
N GLY A 208 6.06 5.40 -6.83
CA GLY A 208 6.23 5.50 -5.38
C GLY A 208 7.48 6.25 -4.96
N ALA A 209 8.51 6.22 -5.81
CA ALA A 209 9.77 6.91 -5.56
C ALA A 209 9.84 8.32 -6.19
N ARG A 210 8.83 8.75 -6.95
CA ARG A 210 8.94 9.92 -7.84
C ARG A 210 9.18 11.27 -7.15
N ASP A 211 8.74 11.41 -5.90
CA ASP A 211 8.75 12.68 -5.17
C ASP A 211 8.95 12.48 -3.66
N PHE A 212 9.50 13.50 -2.99
CA PHE A 212 9.84 13.43 -1.56
C PHE A 212 8.67 13.81 -0.62
N ARG A 213 7.44 14.01 -1.13
CA ARG A 213 6.31 14.40 -0.27
C ARG A 213 6.02 13.31 0.75
N SER A 214 5.51 13.73 1.91
CA SER A 214 5.25 12.83 3.04
C SER A 214 6.48 12.02 3.42
N ILE A 215 7.68 12.61 3.45
CA ILE A 215 8.89 12.01 4.05
C ILE A 215 9.12 10.53 3.64
N GLY A 216 8.88 10.19 2.37
CA GLY A 216 9.12 8.85 1.81
C GLY A 216 8.03 7.77 2.07
N HIS A 217 6.93 8.10 2.75
CA HIS A 217 5.84 7.14 3.01
C HIS A 217 5.24 6.53 1.73
N LYS A 218 5.29 7.24 0.60
CA LYS A 218 4.85 6.73 -0.71
C LYS A 218 5.63 5.47 -1.13
N ALA A 219 6.95 5.51 -1.06
CA ALA A 219 7.81 4.35 -1.36
C ALA A 219 7.60 3.22 -0.33
N ILE A 220 7.44 3.58 0.95
CA ILE A 220 7.14 2.63 2.03
C ILE A 220 5.83 1.89 1.74
N TYR A 221 4.78 2.60 1.31
CA TYR A 221 3.51 1.96 1.00
C TYR A 221 3.62 0.99 -0.18
N VAL A 222 4.35 1.37 -1.23
CA VAL A 222 4.59 0.48 -2.37
C VAL A 222 5.26 -0.83 -1.91
N ALA A 223 6.35 -0.73 -1.14
CA ALA A 223 7.05 -1.93 -0.65
C ALA A 223 6.16 -2.78 0.28
N ASN A 224 5.49 -2.14 1.25
CA ASN A 224 4.70 -2.85 2.25
C ASN A 224 3.40 -3.43 1.69
N SER A 225 2.76 -2.77 0.73
CA SER A 225 1.59 -3.33 0.04
C SER A 225 1.96 -4.57 -0.76
N TYR A 226 3.10 -4.55 -1.47
CA TYR A 226 3.59 -5.72 -2.20
C TYR A 226 3.79 -6.90 -1.24
N ARG A 227 4.59 -6.68 -0.18
CA ARG A 227 4.94 -7.71 0.81
C ARG A 227 3.70 -8.26 1.53
N THR A 228 2.75 -7.39 1.89
CA THR A 228 1.51 -7.82 2.55
C THR A 228 0.66 -8.67 1.59
N LEU A 229 0.52 -8.26 0.32
CA LEU A 229 -0.23 -9.04 -0.68
C LEU A 229 0.38 -10.42 -0.96
N GLN A 230 1.71 -10.58 -0.85
CA GLN A 230 2.33 -11.91 -0.89
C GLN A 230 1.90 -12.81 0.28
N CYS A 231 1.60 -12.21 1.43
CA CYS A 231 1.15 -12.94 2.62
C CYS A 231 -0.36 -13.22 2.59
N ILE A 232 -1.18 -12.21 2.32
CA ILE A 232 -2.65 -12.32 2.41
C ILE A 232 -3.31 -12.86 1.14
N GLY A 233 -2.58 -12.83 0.02
CA GLY A 233 -3.03 -13.34 -1.27
C GLY A 233 -3.54 -12.24 -2.21
N TRP A 234 -3.29 -12.46 -3.51
CA TRP A 234 -3.55 -11.48 -4.58
C TRP A 234 -5.04 -11.24 -4.85
N GLN A 235 -5.92 -12.13 -4.38
CA GLN A 235 -7.35 -11.96 -4.50
C GLN A 235 -7.84 -10.66 -3.79
N HIS A 236 -7.07 -10.13 -2.83
CA HIS A 236 -7.37 -8.87 -2.14
C HIS A 236 -6.74 -7.62 -2.80
N ALA A 237 -6.11 -7.75 -3.97
CA ALA A 237 -5.28 -6.70 -4.54
C ALA A 237 -6.04 -5.44 -4.97
N GLU A 238 -7.21 -5.56 -5.62
CA GLU A 238 -7.91 -4.40 -6.20
C GLU A 238 -8.12 -3.22 -5.23
N PRO A 239 -8.74 -3.38 -4.04
CA PRO A 239 -8.89 -2.27 -3.09
C PRO A 239 -7.55 -1.74 -2.57
N VAL A 240 -6.55 -2.60 -2.38
CA VAL A 240 -5.21 -2.21 -1.93
C VAL A 240 -4.49 -1.36 -2.98
N LEU A 241 -4.54 -1.76 -4.25
CA LEU A 241 -3.89 -1.06 -5.35
C LEU A 241 -4.59 0.27 -5.67
N ARG A 242 -5.93 0.33 -5.54
CA ARG A 242 -6.70 1.59 -5.61
C ARG A 242 -6.27 2.57 -4.51
N SER A 243 -6.20 2.09 -3.27
CA SER A 243 -5.70 2.89 -2.13
C SER A 243 -4.27 3.36 -2.36
N LEU A 244 -3.41 2.50 -2.90
CA LEU A 244 -2.02 2.82 -3.23
C LEU A 244 -1.93 3.92 -4.28
N ALA A 245 -2.63 3.80 -5.42
CA ALA A 245 -2.67 4.84 -6.45
C ALA A 245 -3.15 6.18 -5.88
N TYR A 246 -4.23 6.16 -5.10
CA TYR A 246 -4.77 7.34 -4.43
C TYR A 246 -3.76 7.99 -3.46
N ALA A 247 -3.03 7.19 -2.69
CA ALA A 247 -1.98 7.67 -1.80
C ALA A 247 -0.81 8.30 -2.57
N LEU A 248 -0.37 7.69 -3.67
CA LEU A 248 0.75 8.22 -4.47
C LEU A 248 0.44 9.56 -5.15
N LEU A 249 -0.83 9.82 -5.43
CA LEU A 249 -1.31 11.10 -5.96
C LEU A 249 -1.45 12.19 -4.90
N MET A 250 -1.15 11.93 -3.63
CA MET A 250 -1.16 12.96 -2.58
C MET A 250 -0.22 14.11 -2.91
N HIS A 251 -0.79 15.31 -2.96
CA HIS A 251 -0.06 16.57 -3.08
C HIS A 251 -0.79 17.72 -2.39
N GLU A 252 -0.02 18.76 -2.10
CA GLU A 252 -0.49 20.07 -1.64
C GLU A 252 -0.25 21.10 -2.77
N ASP A 253 -0.81 22.29 -2.65
CA ASP A 253 -0.54 23.45 -3.53
C ASP A 253 -0.78 23.21 -5.04
N GLY A 254 -1.87 22.53 -5.37
CA GLY A 254 -2.29 22.29 -6.76
C GLY A 254 -1.46 21.26 -7.52
N ASN A 255 -1.85 21.00 -8.77
CA ASN A 255 -1.37 19.87 -9.56
C ASN A 255 0.16 19.93 -9.77
N PRO A 256 0.94 18.93 -9.28
CA PRO A 256 2.39 18.91 -9.44
C PRO A 256 2.87 18.79 -10.89
N ALA A 257 2.05 18.30 -11.83
CA ALA A 257 2.39 18.30 -13.26
C ALA A 257 2.54 19.72 -13.83
N GLU A 258 1.89 20.71 -13.24
CA GLU A 258 1.79 22.08 -13.76
C GLU A 258 2.76 23.06 -13.08
N ARG A 259 3.62 22.56 -12.18
CA ARG A 259 4.54 23.39 -11.38
C ARG A 259 5.90 22.75 -11.19
N ASP A 260 6.88 23.56 -10.78
CA ASP A 260 8.20 23.12 -10.35
C ASP A 260 8.28 23.12 -8.82
N ALA A 261 7.79 22.06 -8.18
CA ALA A 261 7.86 21.95 -6.72
C ALA A 261 9.22 21.38 -6.28
N PRO A 262 9.81 21.88 -5.18
CA PRO A 262 11.04 21.34 -4.62
C PRO A 262 11.03 19.82 -4.42
N ALA A 263 9.89 19.24 -4.01
CA ALA A 263 9.74 17.81 -3.78
C ALA A 263 9.83 16.94 -5.05
N ASP A 264 9.59 17.51 -6.25
CA ASP A 264 9.63 16.79 -7.53
C ASP A 264 10.98 16.89 -8.23
N ARG A 265 11.77 17.93 -7.93
CA ARG A 265 13.03 18.23 -8.63
C ARG A 265 14.01 17.05 -8.66
N PRO A 266 14.26 16.33 -7.54
CA PRO A 266 15.16 15.19 -7.58
C PRO A 266 14.68 14.11 -8.55
N GLY A 267 13.38 13.77 -8.50
CA GLY A 267 12.77 12.77 -9.39
C GLY A 267 12.92 13.13 -10.87
N ARG A 268 12.63 14.38 -11.23
CA ARG A 268 12.77 14.86 -12.63
C ARG A 268 14.22 14.78 -13.12
N ARG A 269 15.16 15.31 -12.32
CA ARG A 269 16.59 15.28 -12.67
C ARG A 269 17.16 13.86 -12.70
N ASN A 270 16.73 13.00 -11.79
CA ASN A 270 17.22 11.63 -11.71
C ASN A 270 16.75 10.76 -12.90
N GLN A 271 15.63 11.10 -13.55
CA GLN A 271 15.26 10.48 -14.82
C GLN A 271 16.30 10.77 -15.91
N GLU A 272 16.82 11.99 -15.98
CA GLU A 272 17.88 12.37 -16.92
C GLU A 272 19.23 11.75 -16.52
N ARG A 273 19.58 11.77 -15.24
CA ARG A 273 20.84 11.19 -14.73
C ARG A 273 20.92 9.69 -14.93
N ALA A 274 19.81 8.96 -14.82
CA ALA A 274 19.77 7.52 -15.05
C ALA A 274 20.27 7.13 -16.46
N ALA A 275 20.07 8.00 -17.46
CA ALA A 275 20.55 7.79 -18.82
C ALA A 275 22.08 7.97 -18.96
N ARG A 276 22.75 8.62 -18.00
CA ARG A 276 24.21 8.83 -17.99
C ARG A 276 24.98 7.68 -17.35
N ILE A 277 24.28 6.76 -16.68
CA ILE A 277 24.88 5.55 -16.10
C ILE A 277 25.20 4.59 -17.24
N LYS A 278 26.45 4.13 -17.34
CA LYS A 278 26.89 3.22 -18.40
C LYS A 278 26.23 1.85 -18.29
N GLU A 279 26.19 1.12 -19.40
CA GLU A 279 25.84 -0.30 -19.39
C GLU A 279 26.82 -1.10 -18.51
N GLY A 280 26.34 -2.23 -17.96
CA GLY A 280 27.15 -3.05 -17.06
C GLY A 280 27.32 -2.50 -15.64
N TRP A 281 26.67 -1.37 -15.28
CA TRP A 281 26.73 -0.74 -13.95
C TRP A 281 26.33 -1.66 -12.79
N GLN A 282 25.64 -2.76 -13.06
CA GLN A 282 25.26 -3.75 -12.04
C GLN A 282 26.45 -4.60 -11.56
N GLY A 283 27.54 -4.64 -12.33
CA GLY A 283 28.82 -5.21 -11.92
C GLY A 283 29.73 -4.17 -11.26
N GLY A 284 31.03 -4.42 -11.31
CA GLY A 284 32.05 -3.54 -10.71
C GLY A 284 32.69 -4.12 -9.46
N GLU A 285 33.67 -3.41 -8.92
CA GLU A 285 34.43 -3.83 -7.74
C GLU A 285 33.87 -3.16 -6.48
N PRO A 286 33.59 -3.92 -5.40
CA PRO A 286 33.30 -3.34 -4.10
C PRO A 286 34.44 -2.43 -3.62
N SER A 287 34.09 -1.31 -3.00
CA SER A 287 35.04 -0.32 -2.48
C SER A 287 34.52 0.34 -1.21
N GLU A 288 35.13 0.01 -0.08
CA GLU A 288 34.86 0.64 1.22
C GLU A 288 35.16 2.15 1.19
N SER A 289 36.23 2.55 0.49
CA SER A 289 36.57 3.97 0.33
C SER A 289 35.50 4.73 -0.46
N ALA A 290 34.97 4.14 -1.53
CA ALA A 290 33.88 4.76 -2.29
C ALA A 290 32.59 4.89 -1.46
N ALA A 291 32.28 3.88 -0.62
CA ALA A 291 31.17 3.96 0.31
C ALA A 291 31.37 5.08 1.35
N ALA A 292 32.57 5.18 1.93
CA ALA A 292 32.92 6.24 2.88
C ALA A 292 32.86 7.64 2.24
N ASP A 293 33.33 7.79 1.00
CA ASP A 293 33.27 9.05 0.24
C ASP A 293 31.83 9.45 -0.06
N LEU A 294 30.97 8.51 -0.48
CA LEU A 294 29.56 8.79 -0.70
C LEU A 294 28.86 9.15 0.63
N LEU A 295 29.15 8.43 1.72
CA LEU A 295 28.63 8.75 3.04
C LEU A 295 29.04 10.16 3.50
N ALA A 296 30.27 10.59 3.21
CA ALA A 296 30.71 11.96 3.48
C ALA A 296 29.87 12.99 2.71
N THR A 297 29.56 12.73 1.44
CA THR A 297 28.65 13.58 0.64
C THR A 297 27.23 13.57 1.21
N LEU A 298 26.69 12.43 1.63
CA LEU A 298 25.37 12.37 2.27
C LEU A 298 25.30 13.22 3.56
N ARG A 299 26.42 13.35 4.29
CA ARG A 299 26.51 14.18 5.50
C ARG A 299 26.53 15.68 5.21
N GLN A 300 27.15 16.11 4.11
CA GLN A 300 27.52 17.52 3.91
C GLN A 300 26.98 18.13 2.61
N GLY A 301 26.84 17.34 1.55
CA GLY A 301 26.40 17.77 0.23
C GLY A 301 24.89 17.84 0.07
N SER A 302 24.46 18.34 -1.08
CA SER A 302 23.06 18.41 -1.49
C SER A 302 22.55 17.09 -2.08
N ALA A 303 21.24 17.01 -2.33
CA ALA A 303 20.64 15.90 -3.09
C ALA A 303 21.24 15.76 -4.50
N ASP A 304 21.63 16.88 -5.14
CA ASP A 304 22.29 16.85 -6.45
C ASP A 304 23.71 16.28 -6.35
N ASP A 305 24.50 16.72 -5.37
CA ASP A 305 25.87 16.25 -5.17
C ASP A 305 25.92 14.73 -4.95
N ALA A 306 25.01 14.21 -4.11
CA ALA A 306 24.88 12.78 -3.86
C ALA A 306 24.54 11.99 -5.13
N CYS A 307 23.59 12.50 -5.94
CA CYS A 307 23.20 11.84 -7.19
C CYS A 307 24.31 11.89 -8.25
N GLU A 308 25.02 13.01 -8.39
CA GLU A 308 26.14 13.13 -9.32
C GLU A 308 27.28 12.18 -8.94
N GLN A 309 27.60 12.07 -7.65
CA GLN A 309 28.63 11.15 -7.17
C GLN A 309 28.22 9.69 -7.40
N VAL A 310 26.94 9.32 -7.21
CA VAL A 310 26.46 7.98 -7.57
C VAL A 310 26.72 7.65 -9.05
N VAL A 311 26.41 8.58 -9.95
CA VAL A 311 26.68 8.39 -11.40
C VAL A 311 28.18 8.26 -11.66
N GLU A 312 29.01 9.10 -11.04
CA GLU A 312 30.47 9.03 -11.18
C GLU A 312 31.03 7.68 -10.72
N LEU A 313 30.67 7.23 -9.51
CA LEU A 313 31.17 5.99 -8.93
C LEU A 313 30.77 4.77 -9.77
N LEU A 314 29.51 4.68 -10.20
CA LEU A 314 29.08 3.61 -11.11
C LEU A 314 29.86 3.62 -12.42
N ASN A 315 30.07 4.81 -13.02
CA ASN A 315 30.78 4.94 -14.29
C ASN A 315 32.30 4.70 -14.19
N ARG A 316 32.85 4.70 -12.97
CA ARG A 316 34.22 4.29 -12.63
C ARG A 316 34.33 2.79 -12.33
N GLY A 317 33.22 2.05 -12.38
CA GLY A 317 33.21 0.61 -12.14
C GLY A 317 33.12 0.21 -10.67
N ILE A 318 32.62 1.09 -9.80
CA ILE A 318 32.30 0.72 -8.41
C ILE A 318 31.00 -0.07 -8.38
N ALA A 319 31.00 -1.17 -7.63
CA ALA A 319 29.83 -2.03 -7.49
C ALA A 319 28.66 -1.28 -6.80
N PRO A 320 27.40 -1.46 -7.24
CA PRO A 320 26.23 -0.87 -6.58
C PRO A 320 26.10 -1.23 -5.11
N GLN A 321 26.67 -2.36 -4.67
CA GLN A 321 26.72 -2.75 -3.26
C GLN A 321 27.33 -1.65 -2.40
N SER A 322 28.50 -1.11 -2.78
CA SER A 322 29.17 -0.06 -1.99
C SER A 322 28.38 1.24 -1.92
N LEU A 323 27.58 1.53 -2.95
CA LEU A 323 26.67 2.67 -2.91
C LEU A 323 25.52 2.40 -1.93
N TRP A 324 24.91 1.22 -1.98
CA TRP A 324 23.87 0.84 -1.03
C TRP A 324 24.37 0.78 0.41
N ASP A 325 25.59 0.32 0.66
CA ASP A 325 26.23 0.34 1.99
C ASP A 325 26.26 1.78 2.53
N ALA A 326 26.74 2.75 1.73
CA ALA A 326 26.75 4.16 2.11
C ALA A 326 25.34 4.74 2.37
N LEU A 327 24.34 4.32 1.57
CA LEU A 327 22.96 4.77 1.74
C LEU A 327 22.33 4.21 3.02
N PHE A 328 22.56 2.93 3.33
CA PHE A 328 22.10 2.33 4.58
C PHE A 328 22.81 2.92 5.80
N ASP A 329 24.12 3.11 5.74
CA ASP A 329 24.89 3.78 6.79
C ASP A 329 24.42 5.21 7.00
N GLY A 330 24.18 5.96 5.91
CA GLY A 330 23.65 7.32 5.97
C GLY A 330 22.28 7.37 6.64
N ALA A 331 21.36 6.47 6.27
CA ALA A 331 20.05 6.39 6.88
C ALA A 331 20.11 6.02 8.37
N GLY A 332 20.96 5.04 8.73
CA GLY A 332 21.18 4.62 10.11
C GLY A 332 21.82 5.72 10.96
N GLU A 333 22.78 6.46 10.40
CA GLU A 333 23.44 7.57 11.08
C GLU A 333 22.45 8.69 11.41
N LEU A 334 21.53 9.04 10.50
CA LEU A 334 20.47 10.02 10.79
C LEU A 334 19.62 9.60 12.00
N LEU A 335 19.27 8.31 12.09
CA LEU A 335 18.49 7.78 13.20
C LEU A 335 19.27 7.83 14.52
N VAL A 336 20.55 7.48 14.52
CA VAL A 336 21.40 7.52 15.72
C VAL A 336 21.64 8.96 16.18
N ARG A 337 21.85 9.91 15.24
CA ARG A 337 22.14 11.32 15.56
C ARG A 337 20.94 12.05 16.15
N GLN A 338 19.74 11.84 15.62
CA GLN A 338 18.52 12.48 16.12
C GLN A 338 17.36 11.49 16.00
N PRO A 339 17.15 10.64 17.02
CA PRO A 339 16.03 9.71 17.05
C PRO A 339 14.70 10.46 16.96
N GLY A 340 13.86 10.09 16.00
CA GLY A 340 12.57 10.74 15.79
C GLY A 340 11.85 10.24 14.55
N ILE A 341 10.68 10.83 14.30
CA ILE A 341 9.83 10.40 13.17
C ILE A 341 10.56 10.56 11.85
N VAL A 342 11.17 11.71 11.57
CA VAL A 342 11.80 11.97 10.26
C VAL A 342 12.97 11.03 10.00
N SER A 343 13.84 10.83 10.99
CA SER A 343 15.01 9.95 10.85
C SER A 343 14.64 8.47 10.80
N LEU A 344 13.59 8.04 11.51
CA LEU A 344 13.00 6.71 11.34
C LEU A 344 12.53 6.50 9.89
N HIS A 345 11.94 7.53 9.28
CA HIS A 345 11.48 7.47 7.91
C HIS A 345 12.63 7.43 6.89
N ALA A 346 13.80 7.98 7.21
CA ALA A 346 14.99 7.81 6.38
C ALA A 346 15.38 6.32 6.28
N ALA A 347 15.40 5.59 7.40
CA ALA A 347 15.71 4.17 7.44
C ALA A 347 14.65 3.31 6.72
N THR A 348 13.37 3.55 6.99
CA THR A 348 12.28 2.76 6.39
C THR A 348 12.09 3.06 4.90
N SER A 349 12.28 4.32 4.47
CA SER A 349 12.30 4.67 3.04
C SER A 349 13.49 4.04 2.33
N THR A 350 14.64 3.94 3.00
CA THR A 350 15.81 3.27 2.44
C THR A 350 15.60 1.78 2.25
N ASN A 351 15.01 1.11 3.24
CA ASN A 351 14.58 -0.27 3.09
C ASN A 351 13.58 -0.45 1.93
N ALA A 352 12.60 0.45 1.80
CA ALA A 352 11.56 0.35 0.78
C ALA A 352 12.10 0.56 -0.64
N LEU A 353 12.97 1.56 -0.85
CA LEU A 353 13.61 1.83 -2.13
C LEU A 353 14.58 0.72 -2.53
N HIS A 354 15.36 0.19 -1.57
CA HIS A 354 16.22 -0.96 -1.81
C HIS A 354 15.41 -2.21 -2.17
N PHE A 355 14.29 -2.45 -1.50
CA PHE A 355 13.39 -3.54 -1.86
C PHE A 355 12.85 -3.40 -3.28
N ALA A 356 12.36 -2.22 -3.65
CA ALA A 356 11.90 -1.95 -5.00
C ALA A 356 13.02 -2.14 -6.03
N TYR A 357 14.26 -1.75 -5.69
CA TYR A 357 15.44 -1.93 -6.52
C TYR A 357 15.76 -3.41 -6.76
N GLN A 358 15.60 -4.25 -5.74
CA GLN A 358 15.83 -5.70 -5.84
C GLN A 358 14.68 -6.42 -6.55
N ALA A 359 13.45 -5.96 -6.36
CA ALA A 359 12.25 -6.56 -6.92
C ALA A 359 11.98 -6.16 -8.38
N SER A 360 12.47 -4.99 -8.81
CA SER A 360 12.30 -4.52 -10.18
C SER A 360 13.20 -5.28 -11.15
N SER A 361 12.62 -5.69 -12.27
CA SER A 361 13.30 -6.26 -13.43
C SER A 361 13.67 -5.22 -14.49
N ASP A 362 13.19 -3.99 -14.34
CA ASP A 362 13.43 -2.88 -15.27
C ASP A 362 14.71 -2.11 -14.91
N ASP A 363 15.70 -2.13 -15.80
CA ASP A 363 17.03 -1.52 -15.55
C ASP A 363 16.93 0.00 -15.30
N GLN A 364 16.06 0.69 -16.04
CA GLN A 364 15.85 2.13 -15.85
C GLN A 364 15.26 2.45 -14.46
N THR A 365 14.29 1.65 -14.02
CA THR A 365 13.68 1.77 -12.69
C THR A 365 14.71 1.48 -11.58
N ARG A 366 15.57 0.47 -11.74
CA ARG A 366 16.64 0.20 -10.76
C ARG A 366 17.63 1.35 -10.63
N ARG A 367 18.09 1.92 -11.74
CA ARG A 367 18.95 3.13 -11.75
C ARG A 367 18.26 4.30 -11.06
N PHE A 368 16.98 4.52 -11.41
CA PHE A 368 16.17 5.59 -10.84
C PHE A 368 16.01 5.44 -9.32
N LEU A 369 15.72 4.24 -8.81
CA LEU A 369 15.52 3.98 -7.39
C LEU A 369 16.79 4.21 -6.56
N LEU A 370 17.95 3.81 -7.09
CA LEU A 370 19.24 4.07 -6.44
C LEU A 370 19.50 5.58 -6.34
N LEU A 371 19.31 6.32 -7.43
CA LEU A 371 19.46 7.77 -7.45
C LEU A 371 18.44 8.48 -6.54
N GLN A 372 17.18 8.01 -6.50
CA GLN A 372 16.16 8.57 -5.62
C GLN A 372 16.51 8.40 -4.15
N ASN A 373 17.08 7.25 -3.76
CA ASN A 373 17.53 7.07 -2.39
C ASN A 373 18.66 8.05 -2.03
N ALA A 374 19.67 8.17 -2.91
CA ALA A 374 20.76 9.11 -2.75
C ALA A 374 20.28 10.57 -2.62
N ALA A 375 19.24 10.95 -3.37
CA ALA A 375 18.61 12.26 -3.22
C ALA A 375 17.85 12.43 -1.91
N PHE A 376 17.15 11.39 -1.45
CA PHE A 376 16.27 11.48 -0.28
C PHE A 376 17.03 11.68 1.02
N LEU A 377 18.22 11.09 1.19
CA LEU A 377 18.95 11.17 2.46
C LEU A 377 19.39 12.59 2.84
N PRO A 378 19.95 13.42 1.94
CA PRO A 378 20.16 14.85 2.21
C PRO A 378 18.85 15.61 2.51
N LEU A 379 17.74 15.27 1.84
CA LEU A 379 16.45 15.90 2.09
C LEU A 379 15.86 15.51 3.47
N PHE A 380 16.07 14.27 3.91
CA PHE A 380 15.74 13.85 5.27
C PHE A 380 16.56 14.62 6.30
N ARG A 381 17.87 14.75 6.09
CA ARG A 381 18.76 15.55 6.93
C ARG A 381 18.28 16.99 7.06
N GLU A 382 17.87 17.62 5.96
CA GLU A 382 17.31 18.97 5.96
C GLU A 382 15.96 19.04 6.69
N ALA A 383 15.07 18.08 6.45
CA ALA A 383 13.77 18.00 7.12
C ALA A 383 13.90 17.75 8.64
N MET A 384 15.00 17.14 9.08
CA MET A 384 15.33 16.95 10.49
C MET A 384 15.79 18.25 11.15
N ALA A 385 16.60 19.09 10.47
CA ALA A 385 17.09 20.34 11.03
C ALA A 385 15.97 21.34 11.37
N GLY A 386 14.80 21.20 10.75
CA GLY A 386 13.59 21.98 11.04
C GLY A 386 12.77 21.50 12.25
N ARG A 387 13.24 20.49 13.00
CA ARG A 387 12.54 19.88 14.14
C ARG A 387 13.49 19.64 15.30
#